data_AF-A0A6M0AYS3-F1
#
_entry.id   AF-A0A6M0AYS3-F1
#
_cell.length_a   1.000
_cell.length_b   1.000
_cell.length_c   1.000
_cell.angle_alpha   90.00
_cell.angle_beta   90.00
_cell.angle_gamma   90.00
#
_symmetry.space_group_name_H-M   'P 1'
#
loop_
_entity.id
_entity.type
_entity.pdbx_description
1 polymer ?
#
loop_
_entity_poly.entity_id
_entity_poly.type
_entity_poly.pdbx_seq_one_letter_code
_entity_poly.pdbx_strand_id
1 'polypeptide(L)'
;MNGGNPPGQILKQIRLALCRAFPNKPKLAMMLRDQFNINLEDIALGDNLNEIVDKVVQDFKIRNRLGNLLDGALNENPGNSELKKLYSQEFKIPPSLLTILFPLPNNIIEPIQQAYKACCPNHFDDWEYEPLESLAKILENLHEIAQGTDN
;
A
#
# COMPACT_ATOMS: atom_id res chain seq x y z
N MET A 1 6.87 -11.81 9.60
CA MET A 1 5.88 -11.38 8.57
C MET A 1 4.80 -12.44 8.52
N ASN A 2 3.53 -12.07 8.78
CA ASN A 2 2.41 -13.00 8.80
C ASN A 2 2.04 -13.39 7.36
N GLY A 3 2.49 -14.56 6.90
CA GLY A 3 1.95 -15.26 5.73
C GLY A 3 0.53 -15.80 5.98
N GLY A 4 -0.32 -15.01 6.62
CA GLY A 4 -1.69 -15.37 6.98
C GLY A 4 -2.64 -14.97 5.87
N ASN A 5 -3.32 -15.97 5.31
CA ASN A 5 -4.42 -15.81 4.37
C ASN A 5 -5.39 -14.70 4.85
N PRO A 6 -5.53 -13.56 4.14
CA PRO A 6 -6.30 -12.43 4.62
C PRO A 6 -7.77 -12.85 4.86
N PRO A 7 -8.36 -12.52 6.02
CA PRO A 7 -9.75 -12.84 6.34
C PRO A 7 -10.72 -12.45 5.21
N GLY A 8 -11.75 -13.26 4.97
CA GLY A 8 -12.72 -13.01 3.89
C GLY A 8 -13.39 -11.64 3.95
N GLN A 9 -13.50 -11.06 5.16
CA GLN A 9 -13.99 -9.70 5.36
C GLN A 9 -13.07 -8.64 4.75
N ILE A 10 -11.75 -8.81 4.83
CA ILE A 10 -10.76 -7.89 4.25
C ILE A 10 -10.81 -7.97 2.73
N LEU A 11 -10.87 -9.18 2.17
CA LEU A 11 -11.02 -9.37 0.72
C LEU A 11 -12.29 -8.69 0.18
N LYS A 12 -13.39 -8.77 0.93
CA LYS A 12 -14.63 -8.05 0.60
C LYS A 12 -14.42 -6.54 0.59
N GLN A 13 -13.71 -6.00 1.58
CA GLN A 13 -13.46 -4.56 1.65
C GLN A 13 -12.53 -4.08 0.53
N ILE A 14 -11.48 -4.83 0.21
CA ILE A 14 -10.59 -4.55 -0.94
C ILE A 14 -11.40 -4.49 -2.23
N ARG A 15 -12.27 -5.48 -2.49
CA ARG A 15 -13.14 -5.47 -3.66
C ARG A 15 -14.03 -4.23 -3.73
N LEU A 16 -14.69 -3.87 -2.62
CA LEU A 16 -15.57 -2.71 -2.57
C LEU A 16 -14.80 -1.40 -2.84
N ALA A 17 -13.61 -1.25 -2.25
CA ALA A 17 -12.78 -0.08 -2.45
C ALA A 17 -12.27 0.02 -3.88
N LEU A 18 -11.87 -1.09 -4.51
CA LEU A 18 -11.47 -1.14 -5.91
C LEU A 18 -12.64 -0.83 -6.86
N CYS A 19 -13.84 -1.38 -6.64
CA CYS A 19 -15.02 -1.02 -7.43
C CYS A 19 -15.36 0.47 -7.34
N ARG A 20 -15.14 1.10 -6.18
CA ARG A 20 -15.37 2.54 -5.98
C ARG A 20 -14.29 3.40 -6.62
N ALA A 21 -13.02 3.00 -6.51
CA ALA A 21 -11.89 3.68 -7.15
C ALA A 21 -11.95 3.58 -8.68
N PHE A 22 -12.37 2.43 -9.20
CA PHE A 22 -12.42 2.13 -10.63
C PHE A 22 -13.84 1.74 -11.02
N PRO A 23 -14.75 2.72 -11.23
CA PRO A 23 -16.19 2.46 -11.44
C PRO A 23 -16.54 1.79 -12.78
N ASN A 24 -15.56 1.53 -13.64
CA ASN A 24 -15.75 0.82 -14.89
C ASN A 24 -14.52 0.00 -15.27
N LYS A 25 -14.75 -1.02 -16.11
CA LYS A 25 -13.71 -1.96 -16.58
C LYS A 25 -12.52 -1.27 -17.24
N PRO A 26 -12.69 -0.27 -18.15
CA PRO A 26 -11.55 0.42 -18.76
C PRO A 26 -10.61 1.07 -17.74
N LYS A 27 -11.14 1.75 -16.72
CA LYS A 27 -10.31 2.38 -15.67
C LYS A 27 -9.50 1.37 -14.87
N LEU A 28 -10.11 0.22 -14.53
CA LEU A 28 -9.40 -0.86 -13.85
C LEU A 28 -8.30 -1.45 -14.75
N ALA A 29 -8.59 -1.66 -16.03
CA ALA A 29 -7.63 -2.18 -16.99
C ALA A 29 -6.44 -1.23 -17.20
N MET A 30 -6.68 0.09 -17.25
CA MET A 30 -5.62 1.09 -17.30
C MET A 30 -4.71 0.99 -16.08
N MET A 31 -5.29 0.97 -14.86
CA MET A 31 -4.48 0.84 -13.64
C MET A 31 -3.62 -0.44 -13.65
N LEU A 32 -4.17 -1.58 -14.05
CA LEU A 32 -3.40 -2.83 -14.11
C LEU A 32 -2.26 -2.79 -15.12
N ARG A 33 -2.48 -2.14 -16.26
CA ARG A 33 -1.46 -1.94 -17.29
C ARG A 33 -0.38 -0.99 -16.81
N ASP A 34 -0.76 0.17 -16.30
CA ASP A 34 0.17 1.26 -16.00
C ASP A 34 1.00 0.94 -14.74
N GLN A 35 0.39 0.30 -13.73
CA GLN A 35 1.05 -0.02 -12.47
C GLN A 35 1.78 -1.37 -12.48
N PHE A 36 1.32 -2.35 -13.29
CA PHE A 36 1.83 -3.72 -13.22
C PHE A 36 2.20 -4.34 -14.56
N ASN A 37 1.96 -3.66 -15.69
CA ASN A 37 2.10 -4.20 -17.04
C ASN A 37 1.29 -5.51 -17.23
N ILE A 38 0.08 -5.55 -16.67
CA ILE A 38 -0.83 -6.70 -16.77
C ILE A 38 -2.05 -6.31 -17.61
N ASN A 39 -2.42 -7.16 -18.58
CA ASN A 39 -3.71 -7.00 -19.27
C ASN A 39 -4.83 -7.61 -18.42
N LEU A 40 -5.94 -6.88 -18.28
CA LEU A 40 -7.07 -7.34 -17.47
C LEU A 40 -7.66 -8.65 -18.00
N GLU A 41 -7.67 -8.81 -19.33
CA GLU A 41 -8.18 -9.98 -20.03
C GLU A 41 -7.38 -11.26 -19.72
N ASP A 42 -6.11 -11.14 -19.31
CA ASP A 42 -5.27 -12.27 -18.89
C ASP A 42 -5.71 -12.83 -17.51
N ILE A 43 -6.38 -12.00 -16.71
CA ILE A 43 -6.89 -12.37 -15.38
C ILE A 43 -8.38 -12.70 -15.43
N ALA A 44 -9.16 -11.85 -16.09
CA ALA A 44 -10.60 -11.84 -15.98
C ALA A 44 -11.28 -11.48 -17.30
N LEU A 45 -12.00 -12.46 -17.85
CA LEU A 45 -12.95 -12.27 -18.95
C LEU A 45 -14.36 -11.97 -18.41
N GLY A 46 -15.16 -11.27 -19.22
CA GLY A 46 -16.55 -10.89 -18.94
C GLY A 46 -16.76 -9.37 -18.85
N ASP A 47 -18.00 -8.99 -18.49
CA ASP A 47 -18.45 -7.59 -18.44
C ASP A 47 -18.90 -7.12 -17.04
N ASN A 48 -19.12 -8.06 -16.11
CA ASN A 48 -19.52 -7.71 -14.75
C ASN A 48 -18.31 -7.20 -13.94
N LEU A 49 -18.26 -5.90 -13.67
CA LEU A 49 -17.17 -5.26 -12.92
C LEU A 49 -16.91 -5.92 -11.56
N ASN A 50 -17.96 -6.28 -10.81
CA ASN A 50 -17.77 -6.88 -9.48
C ASN A 50 -17.10 -8.25 -9.54
N GLU A 51 -17.42 -9.04 -10.55
CA GLU A 51 -16.80 -10.36 -10.78
C GLU A 51 -15.36 -10.21 -11.28
N ILE A 52 -15.14 -9.25 -12.18
CA ILE A 52 -13.80 -8.91 -12.68
C ILE A 52 -12.90 -8.49 -11.53
N VAL A 53 -13.35 -7.57 -10.68
CA VAL A 53 -12.59 -7.10 -9.51
C VAL A 53 -12.33 -8.25 -8.53
N ASP A 54 -13.31 -9.14 -8.29
CA ASP A 54 -13.09 -10.32 -7.45
C ASP A 54 -11.96 -11.20 -8.00
N LYS A 55 -11.96 -11.51 -9.31
CA LYS A 55 -10.91 -12.29 -9.96
C LYS A 55 -9.53 -11.62 -9.85
N VAL A 56 -9.46 -10.30 -10.03
CA VAL A 56 -8.21 -9.53 -9.84
C VAL A 56 -7.71 -9.65 -8.41
N VAL A 57 -8.58 -9.48 -7.42
CA VAL A 57 -8.21 -9.63 -6.01
C VAL A 57 -7.72 -11.05 -5.70
N GLN A 58 -8.37 -12.09 -6.24
CA GLN A 58 -7.93 -13.47 -6.03
C GLN A 58 -6.58 -13.76 -6.70
N ASP A 59 -6.33 -13.26 -7.91
CA ASP A 59 -5.06 -13.45 -8.61
C ASP A 59 -3.89 -12.82 -7.81
N PHE A 60 -4.04 -11.57 -7.37
CA PHE A 60 -3.03 -10.91 -6.55
C PHE A 60 -2.88 -11.55 -5.17
N LYS A 61 -3.96 -12.12 -4.61
CA LYS A 61 -3.90 -12.89 -3.36
C LYS A 61 -3.06 -14.16 -3.52
N ILE A 62 -3.32 -14.96 -4.55
CA ILE A 62 -2.59 -16.22 -4.80
C ILE A 62 -1.10 -15.95 -5.03
N ARG A 63 -0.78 -14.81 -5.66
CA ARG A 63 0.61 -14.35 -5.88
C ARG A 63 1.25 -13.70 -4.64
N ASN A 64 0.52 -13.56 -3.53
CA ASN A 64 0.94 -12.83 -2.33
C ASN A 64 1.33 -11.36 -2.62
N ARG A 65 0.57 -10.70 -3.51
CA ARG A 65 0.80 -9.32 -4.00
C ARG A 65 -0.35 -8.36 -3.69
N LEU A 66 -1.22 -8.67 -2.73
CA LEU A 66 -2.35 -7.79 -2.37
C LEU A 66 -1.90 -6.39 -1.93
N GLY A 67 -0.74 -6.28 -1.26
CA GLY A 67 -0.13 -4.98 -0.95
C GLY A 67 0.15 -4.17 -2.21
N ASN A 68 0.82 -4.78 -3.19
CA ASN A 68 1.10 -4.13 -4.47
C ASN A 68 -0.18 -3.68 -5.19
N LEU A 69 -1.25 -4.49 -5.15
CA LEU A 69 -2.54 -4.12 -5.74
C LEU A 69 -3.11 -2.85 -5.10
N LEU A 70 -3.04 -2.75 -3.77
CA LEU A 70 -3.49 -1.57 -3.03
C LEU A 70 -2.59 -0.35 -3.31
N ASP A 71 -1.27 -0.55 -3.39
CA ASP A 71 -0.32 0.51 -3.75
C ASP A 71 -0.62 1.10 -5.12
N GLY A 72 -0.75 0.25 -6.15
CA GLY A 72 -1.08 0.72 -7.50
C GLY A 72 -2.46 1.40 -7.55
N ALA A 73 -3.43 0.88 -6.80
CA ALA A 73 -4.75 1.52 -6.69
C ALA A 73 -4.70 2.91 -6.03
N LEU A 74 -3.84 3.08 -5.02
CA LEU A 74 -3.63 4.34 -4.30
C LEU A 74 -2.80 5.34 -5.10
N ASN A 75 -1.84 4.88 -5.90
CA ASN A 75 -1.09 5.75 -6.81
C ASN A 75 -2.00 6.41 -7.84
N GLU A 76 -2.95 5.66 -8.41
CA GLU A 76 -3.94 6.18 -9.37
C GLU A 76 -5.06 6.98 -8.67
N ASN A 77 -5.38 6.66 -7.42
CA ASN A 77 -6.45 7.31 -6.67
C ASN A 77 -5.97 7.78 -5.29
N PRO A 78 -5.03 8.73 -5.22
CA PRO A 78 -4.41 9.16 -3.96
C PRO A 78 -5.39 9.87 -3.03
N GLY A 79 -6.55 10.31 -3.54
CA GLY A 79 -7.64 10.89 -2.74
C GLY A 79 -8.62 9.87 -2.16
N ASN A 80 -8.52 8.57 -2.48
CA ASN A 80 -9.50 7.58 -2.06
C ASN A 80 -9.29 7.18 -0.58
N SER A 81 -10.15 7.70 0.30
CA SER A 81 -10.08 7.48 1.74
C SER A 81 -10.33 6.04 2.16
N GLU A 82 -11.09 5.26 1.39
CA GLU A 82 -11.37 3.86 1.69
C GLU A 82 -10.17 2.96 1.43
N LEU A 83 -9.48 3.18 0.30
CA LEU A 83 -8.23 2.48 0.01
C LEU A 83 -7.16 2.81 1.07
N LYS A 84 -7.05 4.07 1.50
CA LYS A 84 -6.13 4.47 2.58
C LYS A 84 -6.46 3.78 3.90
N LYS A 85 -7.74 3.72 4.26
CA LYS A 85 -8.18 3.05 5.49
C LYS A 85 -7.84 1.57 5.47
N LEU A 86 -8.05 0.89 4.34
CA LEU A 86 -7.72 -0.52 4.20
C LEU A 86 -6.23 -0.78 4.28
N TYR A 87 -5.44 0.02 3.58
CA TYR A 87 -3.99 -0.06 3.65
C TYR A 87 -3.49 0.14 5.09
N SER A 88 -4.08 1.11 5.81
CA SER A 88 -3.78 1.33 7.22
C SER A 88 -4.11 0.14 8.11
N GLN A 89 -5.27 -0.48 7.91
CA GLN A 89 -5.74 -1.63 8.71
C GLN A 89 -4.89 -2.88 8.48
N GLU A 90 -4.49 -3.15 7.23
CA GLU A 90 -3.69 -4.34 6.89
C GLU A 90 -2.23 -4.19 7.31
N PHE A 91 -1.63 -3.01 7.08
CA PHE A 91 -0.21 -2.80 7.32
C PHE A 91 0.10 -2.20 8.70
N LYS A 92 -0.94 -1.97 9.52
CA LYS A 92 -0.84 -1.29 10.84
C LYS A 92 -0.17 0.09 10.74
N ILE A 93 -0.31 0.77 9.61
CA ILE A 93 0.24 2.10 9.40
C ILE A 93 -0.86 3.12 9.66
N PRO A 94 -0.68 4.12 10.54
CA PRO A 94 -1.70 5.16 10.77
C PRO A 94 -2.11 5.87 9.47
N PRO A 95 -3.40 6.17 9.22
CA PRO A 95 -3.83 6.84 7.98
C PRO A 95 -3.19 8.21 7.75
N SER A 96 -2.85 8.92 8.82
CA SER A 96 -2.10 10.19 8.77
C SER A 96 -0.69 10.02 8.22
N LEU A 97 -0.04 8.89 8.51
CA LEU A 97 1.27 8.58 7.94
C LEU A 97 1.15 8.23 6.46
N LEU A 98 0.08 7.55 6.05
CA LEU A 98 -0.18 7.32 4.63
C LEU A 98 -0.35 8.62 3.84
N THR A 99 -1.00 9.64 4.40
CA THR A 99 -1.11 10.94 3.73
C THR A 99 0.23 11.66 3.56
N ILE A 100 1.22 11.36 4.41
CA ILE A 100 2.58 11.91 4.30
C ILE A 100 3.41 11.06 3.34
N LEU A 101 3.29 9.73 3.40
CA LEU A 101 4.12 8.80 2.65
C LEU A 101 3.69 8.64 1.18
N PHE A 102 2.39 8.61 0.86
CA PHE A 102 1.91 8.40 -0.53
C PHE A 102 2.38 9.47 -1.53
N PRO A 103 2.44 10.77 -1.18
CA PRO A 103 2.94 11.79 -2.10
C PRO A 103 4.46 11.75 -2.32
N LEU A 104 5.20 10.99 -1.51
CA LEU A 104 6.66 10.95 -1.60
C LEU A 104 7.06 10.04 -2.77
N PRO A 105 7.76 10.56 -3.79
CA PRO A 105 8.10 9.75 -4.94
C PRO A 105 9.17 8.71 -4.57
N ASN A 106 9.04 7.48 -5.08
CA ASN A 106 9.92 6.36 -4.71
C ASN A 106 11.43 6.63 -4.91
N ASN A 107 11.79 7.57 -5.78
CA ASN A 107 13.18 7.96 -6.02
C ASN A 107 13.80 8.83 -4.91
N ILE A 108 13.05 9.24 -3.88
CA ILE A 108 13.60 10.02 -2.76
C ILE A 108 14.16 9.15 -1.64
N ILE A 109 13.86 7.84 -1.64
CA ILE A 109 14.32 6.95 -0.57
C ILE A 109 15.85 6.87 -0.54
N GLU A 110 16.49 6.72 -1.70
CA GLU A 110 17.96 6.72 -1.80
C GLU A 110 18.58 8.04 -1.32
N PRO A 111 18.14 9.23 -1.80
CA PRO A 111 18.58 10.51 -1.26
C PRO A 111 18.40 10.67 0.25
N ILE A 112 17.26 10.22 0.80
CA ILE A 112 16.98 10.30 2.24
C ILE A 112 17.95 9.39 3.02
N GLN A 113 18.18 8.17 2.55
CA GLN A 113 19.14 7.26 3.16
C GLN A 113 20.56 7.84 3.12
N GLN A 114 20.96 8.44 2.01
CA GLN A 114 22.29 9.07 1.89
C GLN A 114 22.43 10.31 2.77
N ALA A 115 21.40 11.17 2.83
CA ALA A 115 21.38 12.33 3.70
C ALA A 115 21.45 11.91 5.18
N TYR A 116 20.70 10.89 5.57
CA TYR A 116 20.73 10.36 6.93
C TYR A 116 22.10 9.74 7.27
N LYS A 117 22.68 8.94 6.37
CA LYS A 117 24.06 8.40 6.53
C LYS A 117 25.11 9.50 6.68
N ALA A 118 24.99 10.58 5.90
CA ALA A 118 25.89 11.72 5.98
C ALA A 118 25.75 12.48 7.31
N CYS A 119 24.53 12.59 7.86
CA CYS A 119 24.27 13.26 9.13
C CYS A 119 24.57 12.40 10.37
N CYS A 120 24.46 11.06 10.24
CA CYS A 120 24.61 10.10 11.34
C CYS A 120 25.60 8.97 10.96
N PRO A 121 26.89 9.29 10.72
CA PRO A 121 27.85 8.36 10.13
C PRO A 121 28.17 7.13 11.00
N ASN A 122 27.93 7.18 12.31
CA ASN A 122 28.31 6.12 13.26
C ASN A 122 27.14 5.18 13.63
N HIS A 123 26.00 5.24 12.93
CA HIS A 123 24.81 4.48 13.31
C HIS A 123 24.47 3.31 12.36
N PHE A 124 25.33 3.03 11.38
CA PHE A 124 25.07 2.07 10.31
C PHE A 124 25.91 0.80 10.33
N ASP A 125 27.00 0.75 11.11
CA ASP A 125 27.85 -0.45 11.19
C ASP A 125 27.20 -1.58 12.01
N ASP A 126 26.12 -1.31 12.73
CA ASP A 126 25.33 -2.29 13.52
C ASP A 126 24.03 -2.76 12.80
N TRP A 127 23.86 -2.48 11.50
CA TRP A 127 22.67 -2.93 10.75
C TRP A 127 22.74 -4.38 10.24
N GLU A 128 23.69 -5.18 10.72
CA GLU A 128 23.51 -6.63 10.69
C GLU A 128 22.53 -7.04 11.79
N TYR A 129 21.27 -7.25 11.40
CA TYR A 129 20.24 -7.93 12.19
C TYR A 129 19.68 -7.16 13.41
N GLU A 130 19.09 -5.98 13.19
CA GLU A 130 17.80 -5.73 13.84
C GLU A 130 16.69 -5.90 12.80
N PRO A 131 15.86 -6.97 12.92
CA PRO A 131 14.68 -7.08 12.09
C PRO A 131 13.82 -5.84 12.31
N LEU A 132 12.99 -5.50 11.33
CA LEU A 132 12.08 -4.34 11.24
C LEU A 132 11.10 -4.09 12.42
N GLU A 133 11.40 -4.51 13.65
CA GLU A 133 10.84 -3.97 14.90
C GLU A 133 10.96 -2.44 14.96
N SER A 134 11.95 -1.87 14.26
CA SER A 134 12.15 -0.44 14.08
C SER A 134 11.05 0.26 13.27
N LEU A 135 10.43 -0.36 12.25
CA LEU A 135 9.40 0.35 11.47
C LEU A 135 8.17 0.64 12.32
N ALA A 136 7.68 -0.35 13.09
CA ALA A 136 6.54 -0.15 13.98
C ALA A 136 6.83 0.94 15.02
N LYS A 137 8.03 0.96 15.59
CA LYS A 137 8.46 1.95 16.59
C LYS A 137 8.69 3.34 15.99
N ILE A 138 9.21 3.41 14.76
CA ILE A 138 9.29 4.65 13.98
C ILE A 138 7.89 5.19 13.72
N LEU A 139 6.94 4.33 13.32
CA LEU A 139 5.56 4.74 13.06
C LEU A 139 4.83 5.17 14.35
N GLU A 140 5.10 4.53 15.48
CA GLU A 140 4.59 4.92 16.81
C GLU A 140 5.10 6.30 17.22
N ASN A 141 6.41 6.52 17.14
CA ASN A 141 7.04 7.82 17.43
C ASN A 141 6.54 8.94 16.50
N LEU A 142 6.34 8.66 15.21
CA LEU A 142 5.82 9.65 14.27
C LEU A 142 4.34 9.97 14.51
N HIS A 143 3.56 9.02 15.05
CA HIS A 143 2.18 9.26 15.46
C HIS A 143 2.12 10.21 16.65
N GLU A 144 2.99 10.05 17.65
CA GLU A 144 3.09 10.95 18.81
C GLU A 144 3.46 12.39 18.39
N ILE A 145 4.43 12.54 17.47
CA ILE A 145 4.85 13.85 16.97
C ILE A 145 3.71 14.57 16.23
N ALA A 146 2.88 13.84 15.49
CA ALA A 146 1.77 14.41 14.72
C ALA A 146 0.56 14.83 15.58
N GLN A 147 0.44 14.35 16.83
CA GLN A 147 -0.66 14.72 17.72
C GLN A 147 -0.44 16.06 18.45
N GLY A 148 0.78 16.61 18.41
CA GLY A 148 1.09 17.85 19.11
C GLY A 148 1.04 17.69 20.63
N THR A 149 2.12 18.07 21.29
CA THR A 149 2.03 18.51 22.68
C THR A 149 1.19 19.78 22.70
N ASP A 150 -0.11 19.64 22.93
CA ASP A 150 -0.93 20.69 23.53
C ASP A 150 -0.37 20.92 24.95
N ASN A 151 0.51 21.91 25.10
CA ASN A 151 0.86 22.55 26.35
C ASN A 151 1.09 24.04 26.09
#